data_AF-A0A8J4CMT7-F1
#
_entry.id   AF-A0A8J4CMT7-F1
#
_cell.length_a   1.000
_cell.length_b   1.000
_cell.length_c   1.000
_cell.angle_alpha   90.00
_cell.angle_beta   90.00
_cell.angle_gamma   90.00
#
_symmetry.space_group_name_H-M   'P 1'
#
loop_
_entity.id
_entity.type
_entity.pdbx_description
1 polymer ?
#
loop_
_entity_poly.entity_id
_entity_poly.type
_entity_poly.pdbx_seq_one_letter_code
_entity_poly.pdbx_strand_id
1 'polypeptide(L)'
;MSDRRPQRPSALRAQGAFQAAASSDDEGMEGRQTRSTRRVMRVDLSKLDTQSLLRYRKVHKLGDTPATASKEELIPAVSRHFAQQVVDEEEVLLKFVLAIQKHNKQLRQLGALHQQKVQEQRLAMQQHLQQQLQYRQVPQLQQMQANHLKGGVMKPRR
;
A
#
# COMPACT_ATOMS: atom_id res chain seq x y z
N MET A 1 -32.01 36.96 1.47
CA MET A 1 -31.00 35.91 1.27
C MET A 1 -29.77 36.34 2.03
N SER A 2 -29.45 35.71 3.16
CA SER A 2 -28.40 36.17 4.08
C SER A 2 -27.28 35.12 4.15
N ASP A 3 -26.18 35.39 3.45
CA ASP A 3 -24.94 34.60 3.50
C ASP A 3 -24.30 34.69 4.89
N ARG A 4 -24.25 33.58 5.62
CA ARG A 4 -23.49 33.44 6.88
C ARG A 4 -22.11 32.87 6.57
N ARG A 5 -21.13 33.75 6.35
CA ARG A 5 -19.71 33.38 6.35
C ARG A 5 -19.19 33.43 7.80
N PRO A 6 -18.66 32.32 8.37
CA PRO A 6 -18.07 32.36 9.70
C PRO A 6 -16.73 33.12 9.67
N GLN A 7 -16.58 34.05 10.60
CA GLN A 7 -15.35 34.82 10.79
C GLN A 7 -14.26 33.93 11.42
N ARG A 8 -13.07 33.95 10.81
CA ARG A 8 -11.85 33.38 11.39
C ARG A 8 -11.40 34.23 12.58
N PRO A 9 -11.08 33.64 13.74
CA PRO A 9 -10.46 34.39 14.83
C PRO A 9 -9.05 34.83 14.42
N SER A 10 -8.84 36.12 14.58
CA SER A 10 -7.62 36.87 14.32
C SER A 10 -6.41 36.26 15.03
N ALA A 11 -5.32 36.08 14.29
CA ALA A 11 -4.02 35.75 14.86
C ALA A 11 -3.61 36.86 15.85
N LEU A 12 -3.61 36.53 17.14
CA LEU A 12 -3.02 37.36 18.19
C LEU A 12 -1.53 37.52 17.89
N ARG A 13 -1.23 38.69 17.33
CA ARG A 13 0.07 39.30 17.17
C ARG A 13 0.79 39.34 18.53
N ALA A 14 1.70 38.40 18.76
CA ALA A 14 2.64 38.48 19.87
C ALA A 14 3.68 39.58 19.58
N GLN A 15 3.32 40.83 19.89
CA GLN A 15 4.28 41.89 20.15
C GLN A 15 4.73 41.75 21.60
N GLY A 16 5.98 41.37 21.81
CA GLY A 16 6.52 41.19 23.16
C GLY A 16 8.01 40.94 23.19
N ALA A 17 8.77 42.05 23.13
CA ALA A 17 10.08 42.24 23.74
C ALA A 17 11.24 41.32 23.29
N PHE A 18 11.95 41.79 22.24
CA PHE A 18 13.41 41.72 22.25
C PHE A 18 13.92 42.53 23.45
N GLN A 19 14.28 41.86 24.54
CA GLN A 19 15.17 42.43 25.55
C GLN A 19 16.43 41.58 25.60
N ALA A 20 17.42 42.04 24.84
CA ALA A 20 18.81 41.70 25.05
C ALA A 20 19.25 42.36 26.37
N ALA A 21 19.11 41.63 27.48
CA ALA A 21 19.80 41.98 28.72
C ALA A 21 21.24 41.45 28.60
N ALA A 22 22.10 42.24 27.95
CA ALA A 22 23.53 42.13 28.10
C ALA A 22 23.91 42.75 29.44
N SER A 23 23.87 41.96 30.52
CA SER A 23 24.58 42.28 31.76
C SER A 23 25.88 41.51 31.77
N SER A 24 26.95 42.25 31.54
CA SER A 24 28.36 41.86 31.61
C SER A 24 28.78 41.74 33.07
N ASP A 25 29.27 40.57 33.48
CA ASP A 25 30.17 40.30 34.63
C ASP A 25 30.68 38.85 34.42
N ASP A 26 31.86 38.62 33.85
CA ASP A 26 33.20 38.51 34.48
C ASP A 26 33.56 37.07 34.93
N GLU A 27 34.70 36.60 34.40
CA GLU A 27 35.54 35.44 34.75
C GLU A 27 34.97 34.00 34.77
N GLY A 28 35.39 33.18 33.81
CA GLY A 28 35.21 31.72 33.86
C GLY A 28 35.32 31.02 32.50
N MET A 29 36.56 30.79 32.06
CA MET A 29 36.89 30.07 30.83
C MET A 29 36.58 28.57 30.95
N GLU A 30 35.33 28.17 30.72
CA GLU A 30 35.00 26.79 30.38
C GLU A 30 34.08 26.80 29.16
N GLY A 31 34.56 26.16 28.08
CA GLY A 31 33.89 26.11 26.80
C GLY A 31 32.42 25.75 26.98
N ARG A 32 31.54 26.70 26.66
CA ARG A 32 30.10 26.48 26.56
C ARG A 32 29.90 25.42 25.47
N GLN A 33 29.94 24.15 25.84
CA GLN A 33 29.34 23.10 25.03
C GLN A 33 27.91 23.58 24.82
N THR A 34 27.63 24.05 23.62
CA THR A 34 26.27 24.21 23.12
C THR A 34 25.69 22.81 23.22
N ARG A 35 25.02 22.50 24.34
CA ARG A 35 24.23 21.29 24.51
C ARG A 35 23.13 21.41 23.48
N SER A 36 23.45 20.99 22.25
CA SER A 36 22.46 20.59 21.27
C SER A 36 21.75 19.41 21.91
N THR A 37 20.66 19.70 22.63
CA THR A 37 19.71 18.71 23.14
C THR A 37 18.92 18.07 22.01
N ARG A 38 19.33 18.30 20.75
CA ARG A 38 18.90 17.57 19.57
C ARG A 38 19.34 16.12 19.78
N ARG A 39 18.47 15.33 20.42
CA ARG A 39 18.58 13.87 20.53
C ARG A 39 18.99 13.39 19.15
N VAL A 40 20.22 12.87 19.03
CA VAL A 40 20.68 12.29 17.78
C VAL A 40 19.70 11.18 17.46
N MET A 41 18.86 11.38 16.44
CA MET A 41 17.90 10.39 15.99
C MET A 41 18.72 9.22 15.43
N ARG A 42 18.94 8.19 16.26
CA ARG A 42 19.65 6.98 15.86
C ARG A 42 18.65 6.00 15.25
N VAL A 43 19.02 5.41 14.14
CA VAL A 43 18.25 4.34 13.50
C VAL A 43 18.35 3.09 14.37
N ASP A 44 17.20 2.54 14.75
CA ASP A 44 17.11 1.30 15.51
C ASP A 44 16.93 0.10 14.57
N LEU A 45 18.03 -0.61 14.32
CA LEU A 45 18.06 -1.78 13.44
C LEU A 45 17.44 -3.03 14.07
N SER A 46 17.19 -3.04 15.39
CA SER A 46 16.54 -4.16 16.06
C SER A 46 15.07 -4.34 15.64
N LYS A 47 14.45 -3.28 15.11
CA LYS A 47 13.08 -3.29 14.59
C LYS A 47 12.93 -4.01 13.25
N LEU A 48 14.04 -4.26 12.55
CA LEU A 48 14.02 -5.01 11.30
C LEU A 48 13.88 -6.51 11.58
N ASP A 49 13.14 -7.19 10.71
CA ASP A 49 13.09 -8.64 10.66
C ASP A 49 14.40 -9.24 10.13
N THR A 50 14.68 -10.48 10.50
CA THR A 50 15.91 -11.18 10.09
C THR A 50 16.06 -11.23 8.57
N GLN A 51 14.96 -11.35 7.82
CA GLN A 51 14.99 -11.38 6.36
C GLN A 51 15.39 -10.04 5.75
N SER A 52 14.98 -8.91 6.32
CA SER A 52 15.45 -7.60 5.86
C SER A 52 16.93 -7.39 6.11
N LEU A 53 17.44 -7.84 7.27
CA LEU A 53 18.88 -7.79 7.56
C LEU A 53 19.69 -8.68 6.59
N LEU A 54 19.20 -9.88 6.28
CA LEU A 54 19.82 -10.76 5.28
C LEU A 54 19.79 -10.16 3.87
N ARG A 55 18.69 -9.50 3.48
CA ARG A 55 18.62 -8.77 2.20
C ARG A 55 19.65 -7.65 2.15
N TYR A 56 19.76 -6.85 3.22
CA TYR A 56 20.76 -5.80 3.32
C TYR A 56 22.19 -6.36 3.18
N ARG A 57 22.50 -7.42 3.94
CA ARG A 57 23.77 -8.16 3.84
C ARG A 57 24.08 -8.58 2.40
N LYS A 58 23.11 -9.16 1.71
CA LYS A 58 23.28 -9.66 0.33
C LYS A 58 23.52 -8.51 -0.66
N VAL A 59 22.75 -7.43 -0.56
CA VAL A 59 22.85 -6.28 -1.48
C VAL A 59 24.17 -5.55 -1.31
N HIS A 60 24.59 -5.33 -0.07
CA HIS A 60 25.81 -4.60 0.27
C HIS A 60 27.03 -5.50 0.44
N LYS A 61 26.90 -6.80 0.17
CA LYS A 61 27.98 -7.80 0.21
C LYS A 61 28.80 -7.76 1.50
N LEU A 62 28.13 -7.75 2.66
CA LEU A 62 28.81 -7.77 3.96
C LEU A 62 29.44 -9.15 4.18
N GLY A 63 30.73 -9.27 3.83
CA GLY A 63 31.50 -10.52 3.86
C GLY A 63 31.77 -11.08 5.26
N ASP A 64 31.62 -10.25 6.30
CA ASP A 64 31.97 -10.58 7.68
C ASP A 64 30.95 -11.47 8.40
N THR A 65 29.80 -11.75 7.78
CA THR A 65 28.72 -12.53 8.39
C THR A 65 28.31 -13.68 7.47
N PRO A 66 28.02 -14.89 7.97
CA PRO A 66 27.53 -16.00 7.15
C PRO A 66 26.07 -15.81 6.74
N ALA A 67 25.61 -16.56 5.73
CA ALA A 67 24.20 -16.49 5.26
C ALA A 67 23.19 -17.06 6.25
N THR A 68 23.68 -17.87 7.18
CA THR A 68 22.91 -18.48 8.27
C THR A 68 23.03 -17.68 9.58
N ALA A 69 23.60 -16.48 9.54
CA ALA A 69 23.78 -15.65 10.72
C ALA A 69 22.43 -15.32 11.38
N SER A 70 22.43 -15.35 12.69
CA SER A 70 21.28 -14.96 13.50
C SER A 70 21.04 -13.44 13.46
N LYS A 71 19.87 -13.01 13.90
CA LYS A 71 19.50 -11.57 13.93
C LYS A 71 20.52 -10.75 14.72
N GLU A 72 20.96 -11.27 15.87
CA GLU A 72 21.88 -10.59 16.78
C GLU A 72 23.28 -10.43 16.17
N GLU A 73 23.73 -11.40 15.37
CA GLU A 73 25.01 -11.34 14.67
C GLU A 73 24.99 -10.39 13.45
N LEU A 74 23.83 -10.25 12.80
CA LEU A 74 23.67 -9.37 11.65
C LEU A 74 23.66 -7.88 12.05
N ILE A 75 23.05 -7.54 13.19
CA ILE A 75 22.85 -6.15 13.59
C ILE A 75 24.17 -5.35 13.69
N PRO A 76 25.23 -5.82 14.38
CA PRO A 76 26.49 -5.09 14.48
C PRO A 76 27.15 -4.83 13.13
N ALA A 77 27.14 -5.83 12.23
CA ALA A 77 27.72 -5.72 10.89
C ALA A 77 26.95 -4.71 10.03
N VAL A 78 25.61 -4.80 10.03
CA VAL A 78 24.74 -3.86 9.30
C VAL A 78 24.88 -2.45 9.87
N SER A 79 24.92 -2.30 11.20
CA SER A 79 25.09 -1.00 11.89
C SER A 79 26.39 -0.32 11.49
N ARG A 80 27.51 -1.04 11.51
CA ARG A 80 28.82 -0.52 11.11
C ARG A 80 28.81 -0.04 9.66
N HIS A 81 28.33 -0.87 8.74
CA HIS A 81 28.25 -0.51 7.32
C HIS A 81 27.30 0.66 7.09
N PHE A 82 26.12 0.66 7.71
CA PHE A 82 25.12 1.73 7.58
C PHE A 82 25.67 3.09 8.05
N ALA A 83 26.42 3.11 9.17
CA ALA A 83 27.03 4.33 9.68
C ALA A 83 28.17 4.87 8.79
N GLN A 84 28.79 4.03 7.98
CA GLN A 84 29.88 4.39 7.07
C GLN A 84 29.38 4.68 5.64
N GLN A 85 28.09 4.48 5.35
CA GLN A 85 27.55 4.75 4.03
C GLN A 85 27.57 6.24 3.74
N VAL A 86 28.23 6.58 2.64
CA VAL A 86 28.17 7.90 2.01
C VAL A 86 27.18 7.82 0.86
N VAL A 87 26.27 8.79 0.79
CA VAL A 87 25.25 8.87 -0.26
C VAL A 87 25.26 10.25 -0.89
N ASP A 88 24.97 10.29 -2.19
CA ASP A 88 24.64 11.52 -2.89
C ASP A 88 23.16 11.84 -2.63
N GLU A 89 22.90 12.97 -1.96
CA GLU A 89 21.54 13.35 -1.54
C GLU A 89 20.62 13.58 -2.74
N GLU A 90 21.10 14.27 -3.78
CA GLU A 90 20.29 14.59 -4.95
C GLU A 90 19.90 13.30 -5.69
N GLU A 91 20.88 12.41 -5.87
CA GLU A 91 20.66 11.14 -6.55
C GLU A 91 19.70 10.24 -5.77
N VAL A 92 19.86 10.14 -4.44
CA VAL A 92 19.00 9.32 -3.57
C VAL A 92 17.56 9.84 -3.57
N LEU A 93 17.36 11.15 -3.45
CA LEU A 93 16.02 11.73 -3.47
C LEU A 93 15.33 11.50 -4.82
N LEU A 94 16.04 11.69 -5.93
CA LEU A 94 15.49 11.44 -7.26
C LEU A 94 15.09 9.96 -7.43
N LYS A 95 15.98 9.03 -7.11
CA LYS A 95 15.71 7.59 -7.17
C LYS A 95 14.51 7.20 -6.30
N PHE A 96 14.42 7.77 -5.11
CA PHE A 96 13.32 7.51 -4.17
C PHE A 96 11.97 7.94 -4.74
N VAL A 97 11.86 9.17 -5.26
CA VAL A 97 10.61 9.66 -5.87
C VAL A 97 10.21 8.79 -7.06
N LEU A 98 11.16 8.47 -7.94
CA LEU A 98 10.89 7.61 -9.11
C LEU A 98 10.42 6.21 -8.69
N ALA A 99 11.02 5.63 -7.65
CA ALA A 99 10.60 4.33 -7.12
C ALA A 99 9.16 4.35 -6.59
N ILE A 100 8.78 5.40 -5.85
CA ILE A 100 7.40 5.58 -5.35
C ILE A 100 6.42 5.74 -6.50
N GLN A 101 6.74 6.58 -7.48
CA GLN A 101 5.87 6.78 -8.65
C GLN A 101 5.64 5.46 -9.40
N LYS A 102 6.70 4.69 -9.62
CA LYS A 102 6.62 3.36 -10.23
C LYS A 102 5.74 2.41 -9.41
N HIS A 103 5.93 2.36 -8.09
CA HIS A 103 5.15 1.51 -7.20
C HIS A 103 3.66 1.87 -7.22
N ASN A 104 3.32 3.16 -7.12
CA ASN A 104 1.94 3.63 -7.17
C ASN A 104 1.27 3.35 -8.52
N LYS A 105 1.99 3.50 -9.63
CA LYS A 105 1.49 3.12 -10.95
C LYS A 105 1.15 1.62 -11.00
N GLN A 106 2.03 0.77 -10.47
CA GLN A 106 1.81 -0.67 -10.41
C GLN A 106 0.59 -1.04 -9.56
N LEU A 107 0.41 -0.42 -8.38
CA LEU A 107 -0.76 -0.64 -7.54
C LEU A 107 -2.07 -0.26 -8.24
N ARG A 108 -2.09 0.86 -8.97
CA ARG A 108 -3.26 1.27 -9.77
C ARG A 108 -3.58 0.27 -10.88
N GLN A 109 -2.56 -0.24 -11.55
CA GLN A 109 -2.73 -1.26 -12.60
C GLN A 109 -3.30 -2.57 -12.03
N LEU A 110 -2.79 -3.02 -10.89
CA LEU A 110 -3.31 -4.20 -10.20
C LEU A 110 -4.78 -4.00 -9.79
N GLY A 111 -5.14 -2.82 -9.28
CA GLY A 111 -6.53 -2.47 -8.97
C GLY A 111 -7.44 -2.46 -10.19
N ALA A 112 -6.98 -1.91 -11.32
CA ALA A 112 -7.73 -1.89 -12.57
C ALA A 112 -7.96 -3.30 -13.14
N LEU A 113 -6.92 -4.15 -13.14
CA LEU A 113 -7.02 -5.55 -13.55
C LEU A 113 -8.01 -6.33 -12.68
N HIS A 114 -7.98 -6.11 -11.36
CA HIS A 114 -8.92 -6.74 -10.45
C HIS A 114 -10.37 -6.32 -10.76
N GLN A 115 -10.63 -5.03 -11.00
CA GLN A 115 -11.96 -4.54 -11.36
C GLN A 115 -12.46 -5.10 -12.69
N GLN A 116 -11.62 -5.19 -13.70
CA GLN A 116 -11.98 -5.81 -14.98
C GLN A 116 -12.40 -7.26 -14.78
N LYS A 117 -11.62 -8.03 -14.00
CA LYS A 117 -11.95 -9.43 -13.72
C LYS A 117 -13.29 -9.61 -13.00
N VAL A 118 -13.60 -8.69 -12.07
CA VAL A 118 -14.90 -8.68 -11.37
C VAL A 118 -16.05 -8.33 -12.32
N GLN A 119 -15.86 -7.37 -13.22
CA GLN A 119 -16.87 -7.03 -14.23
C GLN A 119 -17.14 -8.18 -15.19
N GLU A 120 -16.09 -8.83 -15.68
CA GLU A 120 -16.18 -10.01 -16.54
C GLU A 120 -16.96 -11.14 -15.86
N GLN A 121 -16.65 -11.41 -14.59
CA GLN A 121 -17.36 -12.43 -13.81
C GLN A 121 -18.85 -12.10 -13.62
N ARG A 122 -19.19 -10.81 -13.43
CA ARG A 122 -20.59 -10.36 -13.37
C ARG A 122 -21.31 -10.54 -14.70
N LEU A 123 -20.67 -10.20 -15.81
CA LEU A 123 -21.22 -10.37 -17.15
C LEU A 123 -21.45 -11.86 -17.46
N ALA A 124 -20.48 -12.71 -17.16
CA ALA A 124 -20.60 -14.16 -17.34
C ALA A 124 -21.76 -14.74 -16.51
N MET A 125 -21.92 -14.30 -15.26
CA MET A 125 -23.04 -14.71 -14.41
C MET A 125 -24.40 -14.26 -14.98
N GLN A 126 -24.48 -13.02 -15.49
CA GLN A 126 -25.70 -12.50 -16.10
C GLN A 126 -26.06 -13.25 -17.39
N GLN A 127 -25.07 -13.56 -18.23
CA GLN A 127 -25.27 -14.37 -19.44
C GLN A 127 -25.74 -15.78 -19.09
N HIS A 128 -25.14 -16.39 -18.08
CA HIS A 128 -25.53 -17.72 -17.62
C HIS A 128 -27.00 -17.73 -17.16
N LEU A 129 -27.44 -16.72 -16.41
CA LEU A 129 -28.84 -16.60 -16.00
C LEU A 129 -29.78 -16.44 -17.20
N GLN A 130 -29.42 -15.60 -18.18
CA GLN A 130 -30.21 -15.44 -19.40
C GLN A 130 -30.34 -16.76 -20.19
N GLN A 131 -29.24 -17.52 -20.29
CA GLN A 131 -29.30 -18.86 -20.88
C GLN A 131 -30.27 -19.76 -20.12
N GLN A 132 -30.21 -19.81 -18.79
CA GLN A 132 -31.15 -20.62 -18.00
C GLN A 132 -32.61 -20.23 -18.27
N LEU A 133 -32.91 -18.95 -18.40
CA LEU A 133 -34.26 -18.46 -18.71
C LEU A 133 -34.72 -18.84 -20.13
N GLN A 134 -33.83 -18.84 -21.13
CA GLN A 134 -34.15 -19.34 -22.46
C GLN A 134 -34.48 -20.83 -22.44
N TYR A 135 -33.65 -21.66 -21.79
CA TYR A 135 -33.87 -23.11 -21.72
C TYR A 135 -35.10 -23.49 -20.89
N ARG A 136 -35.49 -22.67 -19.90
CA ARG A 136 -36.71 -22.88 -19.10
C ARG A 136 -38.01 -22.77 -19.91
N GLN A 137 -38.04 -22.02 -21.01
CA GLN A 137 -39.24 -21.87 -21.84
C GLN A 137 -39.45 -23.01 -22.85
N VAL A 138 -38.54 -23.98 -22.94
CA VAL A 138 -38.59 -25.09 -23.90
C VAL A 138 -38.67 -26.42 -23.14
N PRO A 139 -39.82 -26.74 -22.50
CA PRO A 139 -40.70 -27.73 -23.13
C PRO A 139 -42.18 -27.56 -22.74
N GLN A 140 -42.98 -26.80 -23.50
CA GLN A 140 -44.45 -26.95 -23.49
C GLN A 140 -45.06 -27.14 -24.88
N LEU A 141 -44.33 -26.88 -25.98
CA LEU A 141 -44.87 -27.11 -27.32
C LEU A 141 -44.80 -28.56 -27.82
N GLN A 142 -44.19 -29.49 -27.08
CA GLN A 142 -44.11 -30.90 -27.50
C GLN A 142 -45.15 -31.83 -26.87
N GLN A 143 -45.96 -31.38 -25.90
CA GLN A 143 -46.98 -32.23 -25.28
C GLN A 143 -48.39 -32.11 -25.88
N MET A 144 -48.68 -31.13 -26.74
CA MET A 144 -49.99 -31.05 -27.41
C MET A 144 -50.06 -31.83 -28.73
N GLN A 145 -48.93 -32.24 -29.32
CA GLN A 145 -48.91 -32.97 -30.60
C GLN A 145 -49.02 -34.51 -30.49
N ALA A 146 -48.96 -35.08 -29.28
CA ALA A 146 -48.95 -36.54 -29.12
C ALA A 146 -50.33 -37.19 -28.86
N ASN A 147 -51.40 -36.40 -28.70
CA ASN A 147 -52.71 -36.93 -28.25
C ASN A 147 -53.72 -37.25 -29.37
N HIS A 148 -53.39 -37.08 -30.65
CA HIS A 148 -54.38 -37.22 -31.75
C HIS A 148 -54.27 -38.51 -32.59
N LEU A 149 -53.39 -39.47 -32.26
CA LEU A 149 -53.16 -40.64 -33.11
C LEU A 149 -53.58 -42.01 -32.53
N LYS A 150 -54.36 -42.05 -31.45
CA LYS A 150 -54.97 -43.32 -30.97
C LYS A 150 -56.46 -43.40 -31.32
N GLY A 151 -56.77 -43.36 -32.62
CA GLY A 151 -58.05 -43.77 -33.19
C GLY A 151 -58.04 -45.27 -33.52
N GLY A 152 -59.01 -46.00 -32.99
CA GLY A 152 -59.01 -47.46 -32.88
C GLY A 152 -59.07 -48.24 -34.19
N VAL A 153 -58.34 -49.36 -34.21
CA VAL A 153 -58.45 -50.42 -35.20
C VAL A 153 -59.71 -51.24 -34.87
N MET A 154 -60.77 -51.05 -35.66
CA MET A 154 -61.94 -51.95 -35.70
C MET A 154 -61.51 -53.36 -36.11
N LYS A 155 -61.91 -54.36 -35.34
CA LYS A 155 -61.85 -55.78 -35.73
C LYS A 155 -63.18 -56.18 -36.38
N PRO A 156 -63.20 -56.96 -37.48
CA PRO A 156 -64.44 -57.46 -38.05
C PRO A 156 -64.95 -58.66 -37.24
N ARG A 157 -66.26 -58.68 -36.94
CA ARG A 157 -66.96 -59.85 -36.40
C ARG A 157 -67.19 -60.86 -37.53
N ARG A 158 -66.92 -62.13 -37.24
CA ARG A 158 -67.46 -63.28 -37.97
C ARG A 158 -68.93 -63.46 -37.65
#